data_AF-A0A0B4XJT4-F1
#
_entry.id   AF-A0A0B4XJT4-F1
#
_cell.length_a   1.000
_cell.length_b   1.000
_cell.length_c   1.000
_cell.angle_alpha   90.00
_cell.angle_beta   90.00
_cell.angle_gamma   90.00
#
_symmetry.space_group_name_H-M   'P 1'
#
loop_
_entity.id
_entity.type
_entity.pdbx_description
1 polymer ?
#
loop_
_entity_poly.entity_id
_entity_poly.type
_entity_poly.pdbx_seq_one_letter_code
_entity_poly.pdbx_strand_id
1 'polypeptide(L)'
;MHSDDNVGIGPAALRAKARRLKLMAFDVDGIMTSGELHYGPEGERVKIFNTLDGHGLKQLARAGVQLAIITGRSSLMVARRASDLGIEHVIQGREDKGVALRALADQLGLDASQVGYAGDDEPDVPALEWAAVAFSVPNAHQCAQQVADMITRRRGGEGAVREMCDFIVSALPRSEPGA
;
A
#
# COMPACT_ATOMS: atom_id res chain seq x y z
N MET A 1 8.30 24.79 15.30
CA MET A 1 7.03 25.47 15.56
C MET A 1 6.09 25.05 14.44
N HIS A 2 5.16 24.16 14.80
CA HIS A 2 3.92 23.72 14.13
C HIS A 2 3.90 23.37 12.63
N SER A 3 3.61 22.09 12.38
CA SER A 3 2.51 21.69 11.49
C SER A 3 2.15 20.22 11.80
N ASP A 4 1.47 20.00 12.93
CA ASP A 4 0.69 18.76 13.19
C ASP A 4 -0.65 18.83 12.43
N ASP A 5 -0.63 19.31 11.18
CA ASP A 5 -1.79 19.44 10.31
C ASP A 5 -1.81 18.29 9.29
N ASN A 6 -1.59 17.05 9.76
CA ASN A 6 -1.89 15.90 8.93
C ASN A 6 -3.35 15.51 9.21
N VAL A 7 -4.22 15.81 8.24
CA VAL A 7 -5.59 15.31 8.19
C VAL A 7 -5.54 13.80 8.40
N GLY A 8 -6.18 13.30 9.46
CA GLY A 8 -6.15 11.88 9.82
C GLY A 8 -6.50 11.63 11.28
N ILE A 9 -6.92 10.41 11.58
CA ILE A 9 -7.17 9.95 12.95
C ILE A 9 -5.90 10.07 13.82
N GLY A 10 -6.06 10.35 15.11
CA GLY A 10 -4.90 10.52 16.00
C GLY A 10 -3.94 9.32 16.01
N PRO A 11 -2.62 9.52 16.23
CA PRO A 11 -1.60 8.47 16.06
C PRO A 11 -1.85 7.17 16.86
N ALA A 12 -2.45 7.29 18.05
CA ALA A 12 -2.79 6.13 18.88
C ALA A 12 -3.93 5.28 18.26
N ALA A 13 -4.95 5.94 17.69
CA ALA A 13 -6.05 5.26 17.02
C ALA A 13 -5.57 4.54 15.76
N LEU A 14 -4.72 5.20 14.95
CA LEU A 14 -4.15 4.57 13.75
C LEU A 14 -3.30 3.34 14.11
N ARG A 15 -2.47 3.43 15.15
CA ARG A 15 -1.71 2.28 15.66
C ARG A 15 -2.62 1.14 16.12
N ALA A 16 -3.76 1.44 16.75
CA ALA A 16 -4.72 0.42 17.18
C ALA A 16 -5.39 -0.29 16.00
N LYS A 17 -5.71 0.44 14.92
CA LYS A 17 -6.19 -0.17 13.66
C LYS A 17 -5.11 -1.02 13.00
N ALA A 18 -3.88 -0.50 12.88
CA ALA A 18 -2.75 -1.19 12.23
C ALA A 18 -2.43 -2.55 12.88
N ARG A 19 -2.65 -2.70 14.20
CA ARG A 19 -2.48 -3.96 14.92
C ARG A 19 -3.39 -5.10 14.45
N ARG A 20 -4.51 -4.78 13.81
CA ARG A 20 -5.52 -5.75 13.37
C ARG A 20 -5.30 -6.20 11.93
N LEU A 21 -4.40 -5.53 11.19
CA LEU A 21 -4.18 -5.81 9.79
C LEU A 21 -3.72 -7.25 9.57
N LYS A 22 -4.37 -7.91 8.62
CA LYS A 22 -4.04 -9.22 8.07
C LYS A 22 -3.71 -9.15 6.59
N LEU A 23 -4.16 -8.09 5.91
CA LEU A 23 -3.88 -7.79 4.52
C LEU A 23 -3.45 -6.33 4.38
N MET A 24 -2.40 -6.10 3.58
CA MET A 24 -2.02 -4.77 3.10
C MET A 24 -1.90 -4.81 1.58
N ALA A 25 -2.77 -4.05 0.91
CA ALA A 25 -2.80 -3.92 -0.54
C ALA A 25 -2.20 -2.58 -0.99
N PHE A 26 -1.50 -2.58 -2.11
CA PHE A 26 -0.82 -1.40 -2.65
C PHE A 26 -1.20 -1.17 -4.11
N ASP A 27 -1.44 0.09 -4.47
CA ASP A 27 -1.25 0.51 -5.85
C ASP A 27 0.24 0.46 -6.25
N VAL A 28 0.52 0.49 -7.57
CA VAL A 28 1.86 0.47 -8.13
C VAL A 28 2.35 1.86 -8.56
N ASP A 29 1.59 2.55 -9.40
CA ASP A 29 2.04 3.74 -10.12
C ASP A 29 1.77 4.99 -9.29
N GLY A 30 2.82 5.54 -8.66
CA GLY A 30 2.68 6.66 -7.73
C GLY A 30 2.75 6.26 -6.25
N ILE A 31 2.65 4.95 -5.95
CA ILE A 31 2.93 4.36 -4.62
C ILE A 31 4.23 3.57 -4.60
N MET A 32 4.30 2.41 -5.27
CA MET A 32 5.52 1.58 -5.33
C MET A 32 6.58 2.15 -6.29
N THR A 33 6.19 3.13 -7.10
CA THR A 33 7.00 3.83 -8.10
C THR A 33 6.72 5.33 -8.03
N SER A 34 7.49 6.16 -8.74
CA SER A 34 7.30 7.62 -8.80
C SER A 34 6.07 8.05 -9.60
N GLY A 35 5.36 7.13 -10.27
CA GLY A 35 4.23 7.41 -11.16
C GLY A 35 4.64 7.79 -12.59
N GLU A 36 5.94 7.86 -12.89
CA GLU A 36 6.46 8.14 -14.22
C GLU A 36 6.30 6.93 -15.15
N LEU A 37 5.85 7.18 -16.38
CA LEU A 37 5.76 6.15 -17.42
C LEU A 37 6.80 6.39 -18.52
N HIS A 38 7.75 5.47 -18.65
CA HIS A 38 8.78 5.52 -19.67
C HIS A 38 8.35 4.70 -20.89
N TYR A 39 7.95 5.37 -21.97
CA TYR A 39 7.46 4.74 -23.20
C TYR A 39 8.52 4.67 -24.30
N GLY A 40 8.52 3.54 -25.00
CA GLY A 40 9.14 3.37 -26.31
C GLY A 40 8.10 3.08 -27.38
N PRO A 41 8.53 2.83 -28.64
CA PRO A 41 7.62 2.62 -29.77
C PRO A 41 6.62 1.47 -29.61
N GLU A 42 6.92 0.47 -28.78
CA GLU A 42 6.03 -0.69 -28.54
C GLU A 42 5.41 -0.67 -27.14
N GLY A 43 5.35 0.50 -26.49
CA GLY A 43 4.75 0.65 -25.16
C GLY A 43 5.76 0.88 -24.03
N GLU A 44 5.30 0.64 -22.80
CA GLU A 44 6.08 0.86 -21.57
C GLU A 44 7.37 0.02 -21.55
N ARG A 45 8.50 0.65 -21.22
CA ARG A 45 9.83 0.03 -21.28
C ARG A 45 10.46 -0.20 -19.91
N VAL A 46 10.19 0.70 -18.97
CA VAL A 46 10.87 0.73 -17.69
C VAL A 46 9.85 1.08 -16.60
N LYS A 47 9.94 0.34 -15.50
CA LYS A 47 9.26 0.65 -14.24
C LYS A 47 10.28 0.57 -13.11
N ILE A 48 10.44 1.68 -12.38
CA ILE A 48 11.48 1.84 -11.36
C ILE A 48 10.87 1.60 -9.98
N PHE A 49 11.41 0.62 -9.25
CA PHE A 49 10.99 0.28 -7.89
C PHE A 49 12.11 0.56 -6.89
N ASN A 50 11.75 0.82 -5.63
CA ASN A 50 12.72 1.06 -4.57
C ASN A 50 13.17 -0.24 -3.86
N THR A 51 14.45 -0.35 -3.53
CA THR A 51 14.99 -1.49 -2.77
C THR A 51 14.61 -1.45 -1.30
N LEU A 52 14.48 -0.25 -0.71
CA LEU A 52 14.02 -0.08 0.68
C LEU A 52 12.59 -0.57 0.84
N ASP A 53 11.73 -0.26 -0.11
CA ASP A 53 10.34 -0.73 -0.15
C ASP A 53 10.27 -2.26 -0.19
N GLY A 54 11.11 -2.89 -1.01
CA GLY A 54 11.22 -4.34 -1.07
C GLY A 54 11.62 -4.97 0.27
N HIS A 55 12.49 -4.32 1.05
CA HIS A 55 12.83 -4.78 2.40
C HIS A 55 11.64 -4.61 3.37
N GLY A 56 10.96 -3.46 3.32
CA GLY A 56 9.77 -3.19 4.13
C GLY A 56 8.67 -4.23 3.92
N LEU A 57 8.35 -4.51 2.66
CA LEU A 57 7.36 -5.52 2.28
C LEU A 57 7.72 -6.91 2.82
N LYS A 58 8.98 -7.34 2.67
CA LYS A 58 9.44 -8.62 3.21
C LYS A 58 9.34 -8.68 4.74
N GLN A 59 9.62 -7.59 5.44
CA GLN A 59 9.44 -7.53 6.90
C GLN A 59 7.97 -7.61 7.30
N LEU A 60 7.10 -6.89 6.60
CA LEU A 60 5.65 -6.89 6.85
C LEU A 60 5.05 -8.29 6.62
N ALA A 61 5.44 -8.96 5.54
CA ALA A 61 5.04 -10.35 5.26
C ALA A 61 5.51 -11.32 6.37
N ARG A 62 6.76 -11.20 6.83
CA ARG A 62 7.29 -12.00 7.95
C ARG A 62 6.55 -11.75 9.27
N ALA A 63 5.96 -10.58 9.44
CA ALA A 63 5.12 -10.25 10.59
C ALA A 63 3.68 -10.83 10.49
N GLY A 64 3.38 -11.59 9.43
CA GLY A 64 2.11 -12.29 9.25
C GLY A 64 1.03 -11.47 8.56
N VAL A 65 1.38 -10.38 7.88
CA VAL A 65 0.46 -9.58 7.07
C VAL A 65 0.61 -9.98 5.61
N GLN A 66 -0.47 -10.47 5.01
CA GLN A 66 -0.51 -10.79 3.58
C GLN A 66 -0.35 -9.51 2.75
N LEU A 67 0.32 -9.65 1.60
CA LEU A 67 0.57 -8.53 0.69
C LEU A 67 -0.25 -8.71 -0.59
N ALA A 68 -0.78 -7.60 -1.11
CA ALA A 68 -1.45 -7.57 -2.39
C ALA A 68 -1.06 -6.36 -3.24
N ILE A 69 -1.19 -6.49 -4.56
CA ILE A 69 -1.13 -5.41 -5.53
C ILE A 69 -2.48 -5.30 -6.22
N ILE A 70 -3.00 -4.08 -6.33
CA ILE A 70 -4.18 -3.76 -7.15
C ILE A 70 -3.80 -2.58 -8.04
N THR A 71 -3.76 -2.77 -9.36
CA THR A 71 -3.36 -1.72 -10.30
C THR A 71 -4.25 -1.70 -11.53
N GLY A 72 -4.53 -0.49 -12.04
CA GLY A 72 -5.26 -0.29 -13.29
C GLY A 72 -4.48 -0.75 -14.52
N ARG A 73 -3.14 -0.84 -14.42
CA ARG A 73 -2.28 -1.24 -15.54
C ARG A 73 -2.02 -2.75 -15.53
N SER A 74 -1.65 -3.29 -16.68
CA SER A 74 -1.19 -4.67 -16.82
C SER A 74 0.21 -4.70 -17.42
N SER A 75 1.16 -5.31 -16.69
CA SER A 75 2.57 -5.35 -17.07
C SER A 75 3.28 -6.58 -16.52
N LEU A 76 4.13 -7.19 -17.35
CA LEU A 76 5.03 -8.27 -16.91
C LEU A 76 6.06 -7.78 -15.88
N MET A 77 6.38 -6.48 -15.86
CA MET A 77 7.32 -5.91 -14.87
C MET A 77 6.74 -5.96 -13.46
N VAL A 78 5.44 -5.69 -13.32
CA VAL A 78 4.72 -5.79 -12.04
C VAL A 78 4.66 -7.24 -11.58
N ALA A 79 4.29 -8.17 -12.48
CA ALA A 79 4.24 -9.60 -12.15
C ALA A 79 5.59 -10.15 -11.69
N ARG A 80 6.69 -9.79 -12.37
CA ARG A 80 8.06 -10.17 -11.97
C ARG A 80 8.43 -9.60 -10.62
N ARG A 81 8.19 -8.29 -10.40
CA ARG A 81 8.51 -7.64 -9.13
C ARG A 81 7.73 -8.24 -7.97
N ALA A 82 6.45 -8.54 -8.17
CA ALA A 82 5.62 -9.21 -7.18
C ALA A 82 6.20 -10.59 -6.81
N SER A 83 6.61 -11.38 -7.81
CA SER A 83 7.26 -12.67 -7.62
C SER A 83 8.56 -12.56 -6.80
N ASP A 84 9.43 -11.57 -7.09
CA ASP A 84 10.69 -11.36 -6.35
C ASP A 84 10.48 -11.02 -4.86
N LEU A 85 9.32 -10.45 -4.55
CA LEU A 85 8.93 -10.00 -3.23
C LEU A 85 8.04 -11.02 -2.49
N GLY A 86 7.56 -12.06 -3.17
CA GLY A 86 6.63 -13.03 -2.61
C GLY A 86 5.23 -12.47 -2.38
N ILE A 87 4.79 -11.53 -3.22
CA ILE A 87 3.43 -10.98 -3.17
C ILE A 87 2.50 -11.96 -3.90
N GLU A 88 1.61 -12.61 -3.17
CA GLU A 88 0.76 -13.70 -3.67
C GLU A 88 -0.45 -13.18 -4.45
N HIS A 89 -1.00 -12.02 -4.05
CA HIS A 89 -2.24 -11.48 -4.61
C HIS A 89 -1.94 -10.33 -5.57
N VAL A 90 -1.97 -10.59 -6.86
CA VAL A 90 -1.65 -9.59 -7.90
C VAL A 90 -2.84 -9.40 -8.84
N ILE A 91 -3.54 -8.28 -8.68
CA ILE A 91 -4.73 -7.92 -9.46
C ILE A 91 -4.34 -6.77 -10.40
N GLN A 92 -4.24 -7.06 -11.69
CA GLN A 92 -3.84 -6.11 -12.74
C GLN A 92 -4.99 -5.79 -13.69
N GLY A 93 -4.89 -4.66 -14.40
CA GLY A 93 -5.91 -4.24 -15.37
C GLY A 93 -7.22 -3.83 -14.72
N ARG A 94 -7.17 -3.31 -13.48
CA ARG A 94 -8.34 -3.16 -12.63
C ARG A 94 -8.47 -1.76 -12.03
N GLU A 95 -9.42 -0.98 -12.52
CA GLU A 95 -9.61 0.43 -12.14
C GLU A 95 -10.62 0.65 -11.01
N ASP A 96 -11.63 -0.20 -10.83
CA ASP A 96 -12.71 0.03 -9.84
C ASP A 96 -12.29 -0.33 -8.40
N LYS A 97 -11.03 -0.03 -8.00
CA LYS A 97 -10.17 -0.69 -6.98
C LYS A 97 -10.84 -1.05 -5.65
N GLY A 98 -11.78 -0.27 -5.15
CA GLY A 98 -12.58 -0.61 -3.97
C GLY A 98 -13.33 -1.94 -4.10
N VAL A 99 -13.85 -2.27 -5.28
CA VAL A 99 -14.53 -3.56 -5.55
C VAL A 99 -13.56 -4.74 -5.50
N ALA A 100 -12.35 -4.61 -6.05
CA ALA A 100 -11.34 -5.69 -6.06
C ALA A 100 -10.79 -5.91 -4.67
N LEU A 101 -10.57 -4.83 -3.91
CA LEU A 101 -10.13 -4.95 -2.54
C LEU A 101 -11.16 -5.69 -1.68
N ARG A 102 -12.46 -5.35 -1.82
CA ARG A 102 -13.56 -6.06 -1.19
C ARG A 102 -13.62 -7.53 -1.60
N ALA A 103 -13.58 -7.81 -2.90
CA ALA A 103 -13.61 -9.18 -3.40
C ALA A 103 -12.41 -10.01 -2.91
N LEU A 104 -11.21 -9.43 -2.85
CA LEU A 104 -10.03 -10.09 -2.31
C LEU A 104 -10.18 -10.34 -0.80
N ALA A 105 -10.68 -9.37 -0.05
CA ALA A 105 -10.93 -9.53 1.38
C ALA A 105 -11.94 -10.67 1.64
N ASP A 106 -13.04 -10.72 0.88
CA ASP A 106 -14.04 -11.78 0.96
C ASP A 106 -13.44 -13.16 0.65
N GLN A 107 -12.59 -13.26 -0.39
CA GLN A 107 -11.87 -14.50 -0.73
C GLN A 107 -10.95 -14.97 0.40
N LEU A 108 -10.36 -14.04 1.14
CA LEU A 108 -9.48 -14.32 2.28
C LEU A 108 -10.24 -14.48 3.60
N GLY A 109 -11.57 -14.31 3.62
CA GLY A 109 -12.38 -14.34 4.83
C GLY A 109 -12.05 -13.19 5.81
N LEU A 110 -11.63 -12.04 5.28
CA LEU A 110 -11.25 -10.86 6.06
C LEU A 110 -12.36 -9.80 6.02
N ASP A 111 -12.60 -9.17 7.16
CA ASP A 111 -13.42 -7.97 7.22
C ASP A 111 -12.59 -6.69 7.02
N ALA A 112 -13.26 -5.58 6.69
CA ALA A 112 -12.61 -4.29 6.44
C ALA A 112 -11.66 -3.84 7.56
N SER A 113 -11.96 -4.17 8.83
CA SER A 113 -11.15 -3.82 10.01
C SER A 113 -9.76 -4.47 10.02
N GLN A 114 -9.54 -5.47 9.16
CA GLN A 114 -8.30 -6.23 9.01
C GLN A 114 -7.55 -5.90 7.71
N VAL A 115 -8.03 -4.95 6.90
CA VAL A 115 -7.48 -4.63 5.59
C VAL A 115 -6.92 -3.20 5.56
N GLY A 116 -5.72 -3.06 5.04
CA GLY A 116 -5.09 -1.78 4.75
C GLY A 116 -4.92 -1.59 3.23
N TYR A 117 -4.91 -0.34 2.80
CA TYR A 117 -4.73 0.03 1.40
C TYR A 117 -3.83 1.28 1.26
N ALA A 118 -2.97 1.29 0.24
CA ALA A 118 -2.15 2.45 -0.12
C ALA A 118 -2.41 2.86 -1.57
N GLY A 119 -2.76 4.13 -1.80
CA GLY A 119 -3.13 4.65 -3.11
C GLY A 119 -2.88 6.15 -3.24
N ASP A 120 -2.78 6.63 -4.47
CA ASP A 120 -2.32 8.00 -4.76
C ASP A 120 -3.26 8.81 -5.66
N ASP A 121 -4.30 8.23 -6.24
CA ASP A 121 -5.20 8.97 -7.15
C ASP A 121 -6.69 8.59 -7.00
N GLU A 122 -7.55 9.20 -7.82
CA GLU A 122 -9.01 9.03 -7.78
C GLU A 122 -9.49 7.57 -7.81
N PRO A 123 -8.96 6.66 -8.66
CA PRO A 123 -9.39 5.26 -8.67
C PRO A 123 -9.13 4.51 -7.35
N ASP A 124 -8.20 5.02 -6.53
CA ASP A 124 -7.88 4.47 -5.21
C ASP A 124 -8.84 4.93 -4.12
N VAL A 125 -9.52 6.07 -4.28
CA VAL A 125 -10.39 6.66 -3.24
C VAL A 125 -11.41 5.66 -2.68
N PRO A 126 -12.16 4.89 -3.51
CA PRO A 126 -13.11 3.91 -2.98
C PRO A 126 -12.48 2.75 -2.20
N ALA A 127 -11.19 2.45 -2.42
CA ALA A 127 -10.44 1.45 -1.66
C ALA A 127 -9.87 2.05 -0.37
N LEU A 128 -9.35 3.28 -0.43
CA LEU A 128 -8.87 4.04 0.72
C LEU A 128 -9.98 4.25 1.75
N GLU A 129 -11.17 4.70 1.33
CA GLU A 129 -12.31 4.93 2.24
C GLU A 129 -12.84 3.64 2.89
N TRP A 130 -12.70 2.50 2.21
CA TRP A 130 -13.22 1.22 2.70
C TRP A 130 -12.25 0.51 3.65
N ALA A 131 -10.94 0.65 3.43
CA ALA A 131 -9.92 0.00 4.25
C ALA A 131 -9.92 0.54 5.70
N ALA A 132 -9.52 -0.30 6.66
CA ALA A 132 -9.33 0.15 8.03
C ALA A 132 -8.21 1.18 8.13
N VAL A 133 -7.12 0.94 7.40
CA VAL A 133 -5.92 1.76 7.39
C VAL A 133 -5.64 2.21 5.97
N ALA A 134 -5.81 3.49 5.72
CA ALA A 134 -5.56 4.13 4.44
C ALA A 134 -4.25 4.92 4.46
N PHE A 135 -3.33 4.60 3.56
CA PHE A 135 -2.11 5.35 3.36
C PHE A 135 -2.10 6.07 2.02
N SER A 136 -1.49 7.25 1.99
CA SER A 136 -1.14 7.94 0.75
C SER A 136 0.24 8.60 0.87
N VAL A 137 0.67 9.29 -0.18
CA VAL A 137 2.02 9.87 -0.31
C VAL A 137 1.97 11.36 -0.64
N PRO A 138 3.03 12.15 -0.38
CA PRO A 138 3.03 13.59 -0.64
C PRO A 138 2.81 13.98 -2.11
N ASN A 139 3.14 13.09 -3.05
CA ASN A 139 2.97 13.29 -4.49
C ASN A 139 1.65 12.73 -5.05
N ALA A 140 0.77 12.24 -4.18
CA ALA A 140 -0.56 11.80 -4.55
C ALA A 140 -1.43 12.98 -4.99
N HIS A 141 -2.44 12.72 -5.81
CA HIS A 141 -3.50 13.68 -6.06
C HIS A 141 -4.24 14.01 -4.76
N GLN A 142 -4.78 15.24 -4.68
CA GLN A 142 -5.38 15.77 -3.46
C GLN A 142 -6.55 14.90 -2.96
N CYS A 143 -7.31 14.27 -3.86
CA CYS A 143 -8.45 13.42 -3.48
C CYS A 143 -8.01 12.22 -2.62
N ALA A 144 -6.90 11.55 -2.97
CA ALA A 144 -6.38 10.43 -2.21
C ALA A 144 -5.79 10.89 -0.86
N GLN A 145 -5.11 12.05 -0.85
CA GLN A 145 -4.58 12.64 0.38
C GLN A 145 -5.69 12.98 1.39
N GLN A 146 -6.84 13.47 0.93
CA GLN A 146 -7.96 13.87 1.78
C GLN A 146 -8.63 12.71 2.53
N VAL A 147 -8.58 11.49 1.98
CA VAL A 147 -9.22 10.30 2.56
C VAL A 147 -8.24 9.37 3.27
N ALA A 148 -6.93 9.65 3.21
CA ALA A 148 -5.92 8.84 3.88
C ALA A 148 -5.93 9.06 5.40
N ASP A 149 -5.71 7.99 6.18
CA ASP A 149 -5.47 8.11 7.62
C ASP A 149 -4.06 8.68 7.90
N MET A 150 -3.10 8.41 7.01
CA MET A 150 -1.73 8.90 7.10
C MET A 150 -1.12 9.12 5.71
N ILE A 151 -0.60 10.32 5.50
CA ILE A 151 0.29 10.65 4.40
C ILE A 151 1.74 10.43 4.85
N THR A 152 2.51 9.65 4.10
CA THR A 152 3.93 9.40 4.40
C THR A 152 4.76 10.67 4.26
N ARG A 153 5.96 10.69 4.84
CA ARG A 153 6.94 11.77 4.60
C ARG A 153 7.69 11.56 3.29
N ARG A 154 7.98 10.32 2.94
CA ARG A 154 8.62 9.95 1.66
C ARG A 154 7.60 9.92 0.53
N ARG A 155 8.05 10.22 -0.69
CA ARG A 155 7.27 10.15 -1.93
C ARG A 155 7.15 8.71 -2.42
N GLY A 156 6.15 8.45 -3.25
CA GLY A 156 6.03 7.19 -3.99
C GLY A 156 7.29 6.86 -4.77
N GLY A 157 7.70 5.58 -4.75
CA GLY A 157 8.96 5.13 -5.35
C GLY A 157 10.25 5.55 -4.63
N GLU A 158 10.16 6.36 -3.58
CA GLU A 158 11.31 6.90 -2.82
C GLU A 158 11.42 6.35 -1.39
N GLY A 159 10.73 5.24 -1.09
CA GLY A 159 10.72 4.63 0.24
C GLY A 159 9.41 4.83 1.02
N ALA A 160 8.35 5.34 0.40
CA ALA A 160 7.05 5.52 1.08
C ALA A 160 6.46 4.18 1.56
N VAL A 161 6.54 3.13 0.74
CA VAL A 161 6.05 1.80 1.13
C VAL A 161 6.86 1.25 2.31
N ARG A 162 8.17 1.52 2.36
CA ARG A 162 9.00 1.20 3.51
C ARG A 162 8.52 1.90 4.79
N GLU A 163 8.19 3.19 4.70
CA GLU A 163 7.65 3.96 5.83
C GLU A 163 6.32 3.39 6.34
N MET A 164 5.41 3.03 5.43
CA MET A 164 4.14 2.37 5.76
C MET A 164 4.38 1.01 6.44
N CYS A 165 5.27 0.18 5.89
CA CYS A 165 5.60 -1.12 6.46
C CYS A 165 6.21 -0.99 7.87
N ASP A 166 7.18 -0.09 8.06
CA ASP A 166 7.80 0.16 9.36
C ASP A 166 6.76 0.65 10.39
N PHE A 167 5.82 1.51 9.97
CA PHE A 167 4.71 1.95 10.82
C PHE A 167 3.87 0.76 11.30
N ILE A 168 3.40 -0.09 10.38
CA ILE A 168 2.57 -1.26 10.72
C ILE A 168 3.34 -2.22 11.62
N VAL A 169 4.56 -2.60 11.25
CA VAL A 169 5.38 -3.53 12.02
C VAL A 169 5.66 -2.99 13.42
N SER A 170 5.92 -1.68 13.56
CA SER A 170 6.12 -1.06 14.88
C SER A 170 4.85 -0.98 15.74
N ALA A 171 3.66 -1.16 15.13
CA ALA A 171 2.40 -1.19 15.84
C ALA A 171 2.08 -2.59 16.38
N LEU A 172 2.51 -3.64 15.68
CA LEU A 172 2.27 -5.03 16.06
C LEU A 172 2.88 -5.37 17.44
N PRO A 173 2.28 -6.31 18.19
CA PRO A 173 2.92 -6.86 19.38
C PRO A 173 4.28 -7.44 19.02
N ARG A 174 5.29 -7.23 19.86
CA ARG A 174 6.55 -7.93 19.70
C ARG A 174 6.28 -9.42 19.96
N SER A 175 6.58 -10.27 18.99
CA SER A 175 6.67 -11.70 19.22
C SER A 175 7.74 -11.92 20.30
N GLU A 176 7.42 -12.63 21.37
CA GLU A 176 8.48 -13.11 22.27
C GLU A 176 9.36 -14.10 21.49
N PRO A 177 10.69 -13.99 21.56
CA PRO A 177 11.56 -14.94 20.88
C PRO A 177 11.45 -16.32 21.57
N GLY A 178 10.77 -17.25 20.90
CA GLY A 178 10.79 -18.69 21.19
C GLY A 178 9.70 -19.18 22.13
N ALA A 179 8.70 -19.85 21.55
CA ALA A 179 7.92 -20.90 22.18
C ALA A 179 7.97 -22.14 21.26
#